data_AF-A0A9X7DIQ8-F1
#
_entry.id   AF-A0A9X7DIQ8-F1
#
_cell.length_a   1.000
_cell.length_b   1.000
_cell.length_c   1.000
_cell.angle_alpha   90.00
_cell.angle_beta   90.00
_cell.angle_gamma   90.00
#
_symmetry.space_group_name_H-M   'P 1'
#
loop_
_entity.id
_entity.type
_entity.pdbx_description
1 polymer ?
#
loop_
_entity_poly.entity_id
_entity_poly.type
_entity_poly.pdbx_seq_one_letter_code
_entity_poly.pdbx_strand_id
1 'polypeptide(L)'
;MKNKNTLKMVNWVIFILVMFVGAVTVILTVYELNTRPLTTFGEEAQSRMEFRWGLLHTIISIAILVISTSLAIGWKRLFPFNVPVAIIMAGFCYELFFLTFTVGWIGIQGMVGFFIAFFIGMILIISYFVSNLIERSKSIKG
;
A
#
# COMPACT_ATOMS: atom_id res chain seq x y z
N MET A 1 25.10 -6.98 4.54
CA MET A 1 24.00 -7.21 5.49
C MET A 1 24.20 -8.48 6.27
N LYS A 2 24.84 -8.33 7.44
CA LYS A 2 24.82 -9.34 8.51
C LYS A 2 23.33 -9.52 8.86
N ASN A 3 22.84 -10.76 8.99
CA ASN A 3 21.40 -11.06 9.22
C ASN A 3 20.42 -10.89 8.02
N LYS A 4 20.86 -11.13 6.78
CA LYS A 4 19.99 -11.13 5.57
C LYS A 4 18.68 -11.92 5.73
N ASN A 5 18.73 -13.08 6.39
CA ASN A 5 17.54 -13.94 6.59
C ASN A 5 16.53 -13.31 7.56
N THR A 6 16.99 -12.74 8.67
CA THR A 6 16.15 -12.03 9.64
C THR A 6 15.48 -10.83 8.99
N LEU A 7 16.24 -10.05 8.21
CA LEU A 7 15.70 -8.87 7.53
C LEU A 7 14.67 -9.24 6.45
N LYS A 8 14.91 -10.33 5.72
CA LYS A 8 13.94 -10.92 4.79
C LYS A 8 12.67 -11.34 5.55
N MET A 9 12.80 -12.01 6.69
CA MET A 9 11.65 -12.45 7.50
C MET A 9 10.82 -11.25 7.98
N VAL A 10 11.45 -10.23 8.58
CA VAL A 10 10.76 -9.02 9.06
C VAL A 10 10.00 -8.33 7.93
N ASN A 11 10.64 -8.15 6.76
CA ASN A 11 10.00 -7.59 5.58
C ASN A 11 8.73 -8.36 5.19
N TRP A 12 8.82 -9.67 5.08
CA TRP A 12 7.68 -10.51 4.71
C TRP A 12 6.56 -10.48 5.74
N VAL A 13 6.89 -10.49 7.04
CA VAL A 13 5.90 -10.38 8.11
C VAL A 13 5.13 -9.06 8.01
N ILE A 14 5.84 -7.93 7.84
CA ILE A 14 5.20 -6.61 7.70
C ILE A 14 4.32 -6.58 6.45
N PHE A 15 4.82 -7.08 5.32
CA PHE A 15 4.06 -7.12 4.07
C PHE A 15 2.77 -7.93 4.22
N ILE A 16 2.85 -9.13 4.79
CA ILE A 16 1.67 -9.99 5.01
C ILE A 16 0.67 -9.30 5.93
N LEU A 17 1.13 -8.66 7.00
CA LEU A 17 0.25 -7.97 7.95
C LEU A 17 -0.47 -6.79 7.30
N VAL A 18 0.24 -5.98 6.52
CA VAL A 18 -0.37 -4.86 5.76
C VAL A 18 -1.41 -5.38 4.77
N MET A 19 -1.08 -6.43 4.01
CA MET A 19 -2.01 -7.04 3.06
C MET A 19 -3.24 -7.62 3.77
N PHE A 20 -3.06 -8.27 4.90
CA PHE A 20 -4.15 -8.86 5.69
C PHE A 20 -5.10 -7.78 6.22
N VAL A 21 -4.57 -6.72 6.84
CA VAL A 21 -5.38 -5.60 7.34
C VAL A 21 -6.13 -4.92 6.19
N GLY A 22 -5.47 -4.68 5.06
CA GLY A 22 -6.11 -4.10 3.88
C GLY A 22 -7.26 -4.96 3.34
N ALA A 23 -7.04 -6.27 3.22
CA ALA A 23 -8.06 -7.22 2.74
C ALA A 23 -9.26 -7.30 3.69
N VAL A 24 -9.02 -7.42 5.00
CA VAL A 24 -10.09 -7.41 6.01
C VAL A 24 -10.90 -6.12 5.93
N THR A 25 -10.21 -4.98 5.77
CA THR A 25 -10.86 -3.67 5.68
C THR A 25 -11.76 -3.58 4.45
N VAL A 26 -11.28 -4.01 3.28
CA VAL A 26 -12.09 -4.07 2.05
C VAL A 26 -13.34 -4.94 2.25
N ILE A 27 -13.18 -6.14 2.82
CA ILE A 27 -14.29 -7.08 3.06
C ILE A 27 -15.34 -6.46 3.98
N LEU A 28 -14.90 -5.88 5.10
CA LEU A 28 -15.80 -5.24 6.06
C LEU A 28 -16.54 -4.07 5.43
N THR A 29 -15.83 -3.19 4.70
CA THR A 29 -16.46 -2.05 4.02
C THR A 29 -17.51 -2.51 3.01
N VAL A 30 -17.19 -3.50 2.17
CA VAL A 30 -18.14 -4.03 1.18
C VAL A 30 -19.34 -4.69 1.86
N TYR A 31 -19.11 -5.42 2.96
CA TYR A 31 -20.18 -6.02 3.74
C TYR A 31 -21.11 -4.96 4.35
N GLU A 32 -20.56 -3.91 4.98
CA GLU A 32 -21.35 -2.83 5.56
C GLU A 32 -22.16 -2.06 4.52
N LEU A 33 -21.57 -1.80 3.35
CA LEU A 33 -22.25 -1.12 2.24
C LEU A 33 -23.42 -1.92 1.67
N ASN A 34 -23.36 -3.25 1.70
CA ASN A 34 -24.42 -4.12 1.17
C ASN A 34 -25.51 -4.49 2.20
N THR A 35 -25.25 -4.32 3.50
CA THR A 35 -26.15 -4.79 4.56
C THR A 35 -26.87 -3.66 5.32
N ARG A 36 -26.41 -2.41 5.22
CA ARG A 36 -27.08 -1.28 5.88
C ARG A 36 -28.35 -0.87 5.11
N PRO A 37 -29.53 -0.83 5.77
CA PRO A 37 -30.75 -0.32 5.14
C PRO A 37 -30.59 1.16 4.78
N LEU A 38 -31.22 1.57 3.68
CA LEU A 38 -31.19 2.92 3.11
C LEU A 38 -31.95 3.91 4.00
N THR A 39 -31.55 4.10 5.25
CA THR A 39 -32.18 5.07 6.17
C THR A 39 -31.61 6.47 5.89
N THR A 40 -32.25 7.16 4.95
CA THR A 40 -32.57 8.59 4.94
C THR A 40 -31.61 9.50 5.72
N PHE A 41 -30.66 10.18 5.04
CA PHE A 41 -30.27 11.59 5.27
C PHE A 41 -29.28 12.04 4.18
N GLY A 42 -29.71 12.94 3.27
CA GLY A 42 -28.86 13.69 2.33
C GLY A 42 -28.20 12.88 1.21
N GLU A 43 -28.85 12.80 0.04
CA GLU A 43 -28.47 11.96 -1.12
C GLU A 43 -27.03 12.16 -1.66
N GLU A 44 -26.41 13.32 -1.39
CA GLU A 44 -25.12 13.69 -1.98
C GLU A 44 -23.90 13.34 -1.09
N ALA A 45 -24.09 13.09 0.21
CA ALA A 45 -23.00 12.80 1.15
C ALA A 45 -22.94 11.33 1.61
N GLN A 46 -23.95 10.53 1.29
CA GLN A 46 -24.05 9.14 1.74
C GLN A 46 -23.08 8.24 0.97
N SER A 47 -22.28 7.48 1.71
CA SER A 47 -21.37 6.50 1.10
C SER A 47 -22.13 5.31 0.50
N ARG A 48 -21.73 4.95 -0.71
CA ARG A 48 -22.34 3.88 -1.51
C ARG A 48 -21.31 3.21 -2.41
N MET A 49 -21.66 2.02 -2.91
CA MET A 49 -20.92 1.40 -4.00
C MET A 49 -21.38 2.01 -5.33
N GLU A 50 -20.44 2.55 -6.10
CA GLU A 50 -20.68 3.10 -7.42
C GLU A 50 -19.40 2.97 -8.23
N PHE A 51 -19.51 2.45 -9.46
CA PHE A 51 -18.35 2.34 -10.34
C PHE A 51 -18.02 3.72 -10.93
N ARG A 52 -16.78 4.16 -10.74
CA ARG A 52 -16.26 5.42 -11.28
C ARG A 52 -14.92 5.17 -11.94
N TRP A 53 -14.74 5.79 -13.11
CA TRP A 53 -13.47 5.79 -13.80
C TRP A 53 -13.21 7.16 -14.40
N GLY A 54 -12.05 7.74 -14.10
CA GLY A 54 -11.67 9.06 -14.57
C GLY A 54 -10.16 9.20 -14.79
N LEU A 55 -9.72 10.45 -14.95
CA LEU A 55 -8.32 10.76 -15.20
C LEU A 55 -7.42 10.28 -14.04
N LEU A 56 -7.84 10.49 -12.80
CA LEU A 56 -7.08 10.11 -11.60
C LEU A 56 -6.88 8.58 -11.54
N HIS A 57 -7.92 7.78 -11.81
CA HIS A 57 -7.83 6.31 -11.92
C HIS A 57 -6.80 5.87 -12.95
N THR A 58 -6.78 6.56 -14.10
CA THR A 58 -5.83 6.27 -15.19
C THR A 58 -4.40 6.57 -14.76
N ILE A 59 -4.17 7.72 -14.11
CA ILE A 59 -2.85 8.10 -13.59
C ILE A 59 -2.34 7.08 -12.57
N ILE A 60 -3.17 6.69 -11.59
CA ILE A 60 -2.79 5.68 -10.60
C ILE A 60 -2.51 4.33 -11.27
N SER A 61 -3.33 3.91 -12.23
CA SER A 61 -3.14 2.66 -12.96
C SER A 61 -1.81 2.62 -13.72
N ILE A 62 -1.43 3.74 -14.36
CA ILE A 62 -0.13 3.87 -15.03
C ILE A 62 1.00 3.80 -13.98
N ALA A 63 0.86 4.49 -12.85
CA ALA A 63 1.85 4.43 -11.78
C ALA A 63 2.05 3.00 -11.25
N ILE A 64 0.95 2.27 -11.02
CA ILE A 64 0.99 0.84 -10.62
C ILE A 64 1.74 0.02 -11.67
N LEU A 65 1.43 0.21 -12.96
CA LEU A 65 2.06 -0.54 -14.06
C LEU A 65 3.58 -0.28 -14.14
N VAL A 66 4.01 0.97 -13.99
CA VAL A 66 5.42 1.34 -14.00
C VAL A 66 6.15 0.74 -12.79
N ILE A 67 5.57 0.86 -11.60
CA ILE A 67 6.13 0.33 -10.36
C ILE A 67 6.21 -1.20 -10.44
N SER A 68 5.13 -1.87 -10.86
CA SER A 68 5.06 -3.33 -10.95
C SER A 68 6.08 -3.88 -11.94
N THR A 69 6.23 -3.25 -13.10
CA THR A 69 7.21 -3.65 -14.12
C THR A 69 8.64 -3.50 -13.58
N SER A 70 8.91 -2.35 -12.94
CA SER A 70 10.20 -2.08 -12.32
C SER A 70 10.52 -3.09 -11.20
N LEU A 71 9.50 -3.47 -10.42
CA LEU A 71 9.62 -4.46 -9.36
C LEU A 71 9.86 -5.87 -9.92
N ALA A 72 9.17 -6.25 -11.00
CA ALA A 72 9.32 -7.56 -11.64
C ALA A 72 10.75 -7.76 -12.16
N ILE A 73 11.32 -6.74 -12.80
CA ILE A 73 12.70 -6.76 -13.32
C ILE A 73 13.70 -6.66 -12.17
N GLY A 74 13.42 -5.78 -11.19
CA GLY A 74 14.35 -5.39 -10.14
C GLY A 74 14.27 -6.22 -8.86
N TRP A 75 13.33 -7.16 -8.71
CA TRP A 75 12.96 -7.75 -7.40
C TRP A 75 14.16 -8.23 -6.58
N LYS A 76 15.05 -9.00 -7.21
CA LYS A 76 16.25 -9.55 -6.54
C LYS A 76 17.35 -8.49 -6.34
N ARG A 77 17.44 -7.51 -7.24
CA ARG A 77 18.46 -6.45 -7.23
C ARG A 77 18.16 -5.36 -6.22
N LEU A 78 16.87 -5.08 -6.01
CA LEU A 78 16.39 -4.07 -5.08
C LEU A 78 16.39 -4.54 -3.63
N PHE A 79 16.78 -5.78 -3.32
CA PHE A 79 16.82 -6.23 -1.94
C PHE A 79 17.78 -5.37 -1.10
N PRO A 80 17.36 -4.85 0.07
CA PRO A 80 16.12 -5.16 0.80
C PRO A 80 14.93 -4.20 0.59
N PHE A 81 15.04 -3.24 -0.31
CA PHE A 81 14.04 -2.21 -0.62
C PHE A 81 12.86 -2.71 -1.46
N ASN A 82 12.96 -3.90 -2.05
CA ASN A 82 11.89 -4.51 -2.85
C ASN A 82 10.56 -4.63 -2.10
N VAL A 83 10.58 -5.05 -0.82
CA VAL A 83 9.35 -5.21 -0.04
C VAL A 83 8.72 -3.87 0.36
N PRO A 84 9.47 -2.88 0.87
CA PRO A 84 8.92 -1.53 1.09
C PRO A 84 8.25 -0.93 -0.14
N VAL A 85 8.85 -1.09 -1.33
CA VAL A 85 8.23 -0.63 -2.59
C VAL A 85 6.97 -1.43 -2.91
N ALA A 86 6.94 -2.74 -2.63
CA ALA A 86 5.73 -3.56 -2.77
C ALA A 86 4.59 -3.10 -1.84
N ILE A 87 4.91 -2.65 -0.62
CA ILE A 87 3.91 -2.07 0.32
C ILE A 87 3.30 -0.80 -0.27
N ILE A 88 4.13 0.10 -0.82
CA ILE A 88 3.66 1.33 -1.47
C ILE A 88 2.77 0.99 -2.67
N MET A 89 3.18 0.02 -3.49
CA MET A 89 2.37 -0.48 -4.60
C MET A 89 1.03 -1.04 -4.14
N ALA A 90 1.00 -1.82 -3.04
CA ALA A 90 -0.25 -2.32 -2.46
C ALA A 90 -1.16 -1.17 -1.99
N GLY A 91 -0.58 -0.10 -1.45
CA GLY A 91 -1.31 1.14 -1.13
C GLY A 91 -1.98 1.76 -2.35
N PHE A 92 -1.28 1.87 -3.48
CA PHE A 92 -1.88 2.37 -4.73
C PHE A 92 -3.02 1.47 -5.22
N CYS A 93 -2.86 0.14 -5.15
CA CYS A 93 -3.93 -0.79 -5.50
C CYS A 93 -5.15 -0.64 -4.59
N TYR A 94 -4.92 -0.44 -3.29
CA TYR A 94 -5.97 -0.21 -2.29
C TYR A 94 -6.72 1.09 -2.58
N GLU A 95 -6.01 2.19 -2.80
CA GLU A 95 -6.63 3.47 -3.17
C GLU A 95 -7.42 3.37 -4.47
N LEU A 96 -6.85 2.74 -5.50
CA LEU A 96 -7.53 2.55 -6.78
C LEU A 96 -8.84 1.77 -6.61
N PHE A 97 -8.85 0.73 -5.76
CA PHE A 97 -10.06 -0.04 -5.47
C PHE A 97 -11.15 0.86 -4.86
N PHE A 98 -10.84 1.59 -3.78
CA PHE A 98 -11.81 2.46 -3.12
C PHE A 98 -12.27 3.60 -4.03
N LEU A 99 -11.37 4.21 -4.80
CA LEU A 99 -11.70 5.26 -5.75
C LEU A 99 -12.59 4.75 -6.89
N THR A 100 -12.41 3.49 -7.31
CA THR A 100 -13.19 2.88 -8.40
C THR A 100 -14.57 2.48 -7.93
N PHE A 101 -14.72 1.93 -6.73
CA PHE A 101 -15.96 1.28 -6.31
C PHE A 101 -16.75 2.02 -5.24
N THR A 102 -16.23 3.11 -4.67
CA THR A 102 -16.90 3.80 -3.55
C THR A 102 -16.99 5.32 -3.73
N VAL A 103 -18.04 5.90 -3.15
CA VAL A 103 -18.29 7.36 -3.13
C VAL A 103 -18.55 7.81 -1.68
N GLY A 104 -18.40 9.10 -1.42
CA GLY A 104 -18.53 9.70 -0.09
C GLY A 104 -17.32 9.43 0.80
N TRP A 105 -17.52 9.45 2.11
CA TRP A 105 -16.48 9.29 3.13
C TRP A 105 -15.68 7.98 3.02
N ILE A 106 -16.31 6.89 2.58
CA ILE A 106 -15.63 5.62 2.33
C ILE A 106 -14.56 5.76 1.23
N GLY A 107 -14.77 6.61 0.23
CA GLY A 107 -13.74 6.89 -0.79
C GLY A 107 -12.47 7.50 -0.17
N ILE A 108 -12.61 8.32 0.88
CA ILE A 108 -11.49 8.92 1.61
C ILE A 108 -10.69 7.86 2.37
N GLN A 109 -11.34 6.77 2.81
CA GLN A 109 -10.67 5.62 3.43
C GLN A 109 -9.60 5.01 2.52
N GLY A 110 -9.81 5.03 1.19
CA GLY A 110 -8.82 4.65 0.19
C GLY A 110 -7.54 5.46 0.28
N MET A 111 -7.66 6.79 0.33
CA MET A 111 -6.53 7.72 0.45
C MET A 111 -5.80 7.54 1.79
N VAL A 112 -6.55 7.39 2.90
CA VAL A 112 -5.95 7.16 4.23
C VAL A 112 -5.16 5.85 4.25
N GLY A 113 -5.71 4.77 3.68
CA GLY A 113 -5.03 3.49 3.56
C GLY A 113 -3.75 3.59 2.72
N PHE A 114 -3.79 4.33 1.62
CA PHE A 114 -2.59 4.63 0.82
C PHE A 114 -1.53 5.37 1.62
N PHE A 115 -1.89 6.44 2.35
CA PHE A 115 -0.92 7.20 3.15
C PHE A 115 -0.27 6.32 4.23
N ILE A 116 -1.04 5.47 4.90
CA ILE A 116 -0.48 4.53 5.89
C ILE A 116 0.54 3.59 5.21
N ALA A 117 0.18 2.97 4.09
CA ALA A 117 1.08 2.11 3.34
C ALA A 117 2.33 2.86 2.86
N PHE A 118 2.16 4.10 2.38
CA PHE A 118 3.25 4.97 1.95
C PHE A 118 4.22 5.28 3.09
N PHE A 119 3.72 5.67 4.25
CA PHE A 119 4.55 5.95 5.42
C PHE A 119 5.29 4.71 5.92
N ILE A 120 4.62 3.55 5.98
CA ILE A 120 5.28 2.29 6.35
C ILE A 120 6.43 1.97 5.37
N GLY A 121 6.16 2.07 4.06
CA GLY A 121 7.17 1.87 3.04
C GLY A 121 8.36 2.83 3.19
N MET A 122 8.09 4.12 3.38
CA MET A 122 9.13 5.14 3.56
C MET A 122 9.98 4.91 4.81
N ILE A 123 9.35 4.58 5.94
CA ILE A 123 10.05 4.28 7.20
C ILE A 123 11.00 3.10 7.01
N LEU A 124 10.56 2.04 6.34
CA LEU A 124 11.41 0.88 6.05
C LEU A 124 12.56 1.22 5.10
N ILE A 125 12.31 2.01 4.05
CA ILE A 125 13.35 2.48 3.13
C ILE A 125 14.43 3.25 3.90
N ILE A 126 14.02 4.22 4.73
CA ILE A 126 14.96 5.01 5.54
C ILE A 126 15.74 4.12 6.50
N SER A 127 15.05 3.21 7.19
CA SER A 127 15.69 2.28 8.14
C SER A 127 16.75 1.41 7.47
N TYR A 128 16.45 0.87 6.29
CA TYR A 128 17.40 0.05 5.52
C TYR A 128 18.54 0.87 4.92
N PHE A 129 18.27 2.10 4.51
CA PHE A 129 19.28 3.02 4.04
C PHE A 129 20.31 3.33 5.15
N VAL A 130 19.83 3.71 6.34
CA VAL A 130 20.68 3.97 7.51
C VAL A 130 21.47 2.72 7.92
N SER A 131 20.82 1.54 7.98
CA SER A 131 21.50 0.29 8.31
C SER A 131 22.62 -0.03 7.32
N ASN A 132 22.42 0.22 6.02
CA ASN A 132 23.42 -0.04 4.99
C ASN A 132 24.62 0.93 5.10
N LEU A 133 24.37 2.21 5.42
CA LEU A 133 25.43 3.19 5.67
C LEU A 133 26.28 2.81 6.88
N ILE A 134 25.65 2.36 7.97
CA ILE A 134 26.36 1.92 9.18
C ILE A 134 27.26 0.72 8.87
N GLU A 135 26.76 -0.28 8.13
CA GLU A 135 27.57 -1.45 7.73
C GLU A 135 28.77 -1.05 6.87
N ARG A 136 28.58 -0.15 5.89
CA ARG A 136 29.68 0.36 5.06
C ARG A 136 30.73 1.08 5.90
N SER A 137 30.31 1.92 6.85
CA SER A 137 31.23 2.65 7.72
C SER A 137 32.08 1.73 8.61
N LYS A 138 31.52 0.60 9.06
CA LYS A 138 32.25 -0.42 9.84
C LYS A 138 33.23 -1.22 8.99
N SER A 139 32.87 -1.52 7.73
CA SER A 139 33.73 -2.24 6.80
C SER A 139 34.96 -1.44 6.33
N ILE A 140 34.94 -0.11 6.43
CA ILE A 140 36.07 0.75 6.06
C ILE A 140 37.05 0.92 7.23
N LYS A 141 36.59 0.72 8.47
CA LYS A 141 37.37 0.92 9.70
C LYS A 141 38.02 -0.36 10.26
N GLY A 142 37.74 -1.53 9.67
CA GLY A 142 38.34 -2.82 10.05
C GLY A 142 39.11 -3.40 8.88
#